data_AF-A0A7S2C7V3-F1
#
_entry.id   AF-A0A7S2C7V3-F1
#
_cell.length_a   1.000
_cell.length_b   1.000
_cell.length_c   1.000
_cell.angle_alpha   90.00
_cell.angle_beta   90.00
_cell.angle_gamma   90.00
#
_symmetry.space_group_name_H-M   'P 1'
#
loop_
_entity.id
_entity.type
_entity.pdbx_description
1 polymer ?
#
loop_
_entity_poly.entity_id
_entity_poly.type
_entity_poly.pdbx_seq_one_letter_code
_entity_poly.pdbx_strand_id
1 'polypeptide(L)'
;QPFVALARGLCNELGWLVTICTEKRWKPFVISKCADITNGSVRFISSGGDTQRQTETWISQEIMNSKTEVLQQIMMAASESNFFASAPIFMRHLEKLQQSSLPIDLIINSFTLTGVALMCGEKFQIPVAGFCLQPTCIPSDDEKWHAIIPVDGGGLSLIEELEAKLFTSHASLKQLRHLFNEWPWSTLSLTKLRTQFDLEASQTWRAAFKYSLPIVIPMMPDTFERPTDWPDSFINTDFIFLRSSVQGGGKLDSPIADFITGARAQSRKLMVMTFSSMPVPRASCLASIVEMLTNSKHDFALLYVGKRQPDVVPTKVEAAAKEFAAQGKLLEIERADFGVLFREMDAFIVHGGLGTTVEALRMKKPTMVTGILLMDQRFWGLVCHDKGVGPKP
;
A
#
# COMPACT_ATOMS: atom_id res chain seq x y z
N GLN A 1 2.26 9.29 -0.37
CA GLN A 1 3.70 9.65 -0.36
C GLN A 1 4.36 9.42 -1.73
N PRO A 2 4.24 8.25 -2.40
CA PRO A 2 4.89 8.01 -3.68
C PRO A 2 4.52 9.04 -4.76
N PHE A 3 3.24 9.44 -4.85
CA PHE A 3 2.81 10.53 -5.75
C PHE A 3 3.46 11.88 -5.47
N VAL A 4 3.80 12.18 -4.22
CA VAL A 4 4.55 13.41 -3.88
C VAL A 4 6.01 13.28 -4.31
N ALA A 5 6.62 12.10 -4.14
CA ALA A 5 7.96 11.84 -4.67
C ALA A 5 8.00 11.96 -6.20
N LEU A 6 7.00 11.41 -6.89
CA LEU A 6 6.85 11.53 -8.35
C LEU A 6 6.72 13.00 -8.77
N ALA A 7 5.83 13.74 -8.12
CA ALA A 7 5.62 15.15 -8.41
C ALA A 7 6.92 15.97 -8.23
N ARG A 8 7.67 15.72 -7.15
CA ARG A 8 8.97 16.36 -6.93
C ARG A 8 9.96 16.05 -8.06
N GLY A 9 10.06 14.79 -8.46
CA GLY A 9 10.93 14.37 -9.56
C GLY A 9 10.57 15.08 -10.87
N LEU A 10 9.28 15.06 -11.25
CA LEU A 10 8.79 15.75 -12.45
C LEU A 10 9.04 17.28 -12.40
N CYS A 11 8.86 17.91 -11.24
CA CYS A 11 9.13 19.35 -11.10
C CYS A 11 10.63 19.67 -11.18
N ASN A 12 11.46 18.93 -10.45
CA ASN A 12 12.88 19.25 -10.34
C ASN A 12 13.66 18.87 -11.61
N GLU A 13 13.40 17.70 -12.17
CA GLU A 13 14.14 17.18 -13.33
C GLU A 13 13.60 17.74 -14.65
N LEU A 14 12.28 17.94 -14.77
CA LEU A 14 11.65 18.32 -16.03
C LEU A 14 11.04 19.73 -16.03
N GLY A 15 11.05 20.43 -14.89
CA GLY A 15 10.46 21.76 -14.77
C GLY A 15 8.93 21.79 -14.85
N TRP A 16 8.27 20.66 -14.62
CA TRP A 16 6.81 20.56 -14.80
C TRP A 16 6.03 21.33 -13.74
N LEU A 17 4.83 21.82 -14.12
CA LEU A 17 3.78 22.19 -13.19
C LEU A 17 2.94 20.96 -12.87
N VAL A 18 3.11 20.38 -11.68
CA VAL A 18 2.36 19.19 -11.27
C VAL A 18 1.18 19.59 -10.40
N THR A 19 -0.02 19.18 -10.81
CA THR A 19 -1.24 19.38 -10.01
C THR A 19 -1.59 18.12 -9.24
N ILE A 20 -1.36 18.11 -7.93
CA ILE A 20 -1.78 17.01 -7.06
C ILE A 20 -3.25 17.22 -6.68
N CYS A 21 -4.10 16.30 -7.13
CA CYS A 21 -5.52 16.23 -6.78
C CYS A 21 -5.76 15.10 -5.76
N THR A 22 -6.03 15.45 -4.50
CA THR A 22 -6.30 14.47 -3.43
C THR A 22 -7.11 15.12 -2.30
N GLU A 23 -7.43 14.39 -1.25
CA GLU A 23 -8.27 14.91 -0.17
C GLU A 23 -7.63 16.11 0.54
N LYS A 24 -8.47 17.06 0.94
CA LYS A 24 -8.04 18.32 1.57
C LYS A 24 -7.14 18.12 2.78
N ARG A 25 -7.31 17.04 3.56
CA ARG A 25 -6.48 16.71 4.73
C ARG A 25 -4.98 16.56 4.39
N TRP A 26 -4.66 16.18 3.16
CA TRP A 26 -3.27 16.01 2.73
C TRP A 26 -2.61 17.29 2.23
N LYS A 27 -3.35 18.40 2.10
CA LYS A 27 -2.79 19.68 1.61
C LYS A 27 -1.55 20.14 2.41
N PRO A 28 -1.55 20.18 3.76
CA PRO A 28 -0.37 20.63 4.51
C PRO A 28 0.85 19.74 4.25
N PHE A 29 0.62 18.43 4.14
CA PHE A 29 1.68 17.46 3.83
C PHE A 29 2.24 17.68 2.42
N VAL A 30 1.39 17.82 1.40
CA VAL A 30 1.83 18.06 0.02
C VAL A 30 2.63 19.35 -0.10
N ILE A 31 2.12 20.46 0.44
CA ILE A 31 2.76 21.77 0.33
C ILE A 31 4.11 21.77 1.06
N SER A 32 4.16 21.28 2.30
CA SER A 32 5.41 21.23 3.07
C SER A 32 6.48 20.36 2.41
N LYS A 33 6.08 19.23 1.81
CA LYS A 33 7.00 18.31 1.12
C LYS A 33 7.35 18.73 -0.30
N CYS A 34 6.90 19.88 -0.77
CA CYS A 34 7.22 20.42 -2.10
C CYS A 34 7.74 21.86 -2.04
N ALA A 35 7.99 22.40 -0.84
CA ALA A 35 8.34 23.81 -0.63
C ALA A 35 9.74 24.20 -1.13
N ASP A 36 10.64 23.23 -1.27
CA ASP A 36 12.03 23.35 -1.74
C ASP A 36 12.21 23.09 -3.25
N ILE A 37 11.11 22.91 -3.99
CA ILE A 37 11.15 22.78 -5.47
C ILE A 37 11.45 24.15 -6.09
N THR A 38 12.41 24.20 -7.02
CA THR A 38 12.84 25.45 -7.67
C THR A 38 12.67 25.47 -9.19
N ASN A 39 12.79 24.33 -9.88
CA ASN A 39 12.74 24.26 -11.35
C ASN A 39 11.31 24.15 -11.92
N GLY A 40 10.39 23.60 -11.12
CA GLY A 40 8.98 23.45 -11.46
C GLY A 40 8.09 23.93 -10.31
N SER A 41 6.85 23.47 -10.26
CA SER A 41 5.98 23.80 -9.12
C SER A 41 4.88 22.78 -8.88
N VAL A 42 4.43 22.68 -7.63
CA VAL A 42 3.31 21.83 -7.24
C VAL A 42 2.10 22.68 -6.89
N ARG A 43 1.01 22.45 -7.62
CA ARG A 43 -0.32 22.99 -7.33
C ARG A 43 -1.16 21.93 -6.62
N PHE A 44 -1.88 22.31 -5.56
CA PHE A 44 -2.82 21.42 -4.88
C PHE A 44 -4.26 21.76 -5.22
N ILE A 45 -5.06 20.75 -5.55
CA ILE A 45 -6.53 20.84 -5.63
C ILE A 45 -7.17 19.69 -4.86
N SER A 46 -8.40 19.90 -4.37
CA SER A 46 -9.10 18.90 -3.56
C SER A 46 -9.84 17.91 -4.47
N SER A 47 -9.72 16.61 -4.21
CA SER A 47 -10.53 15.59 -4.88
C SER A 47 -12.01 15.60 -4.45
N GLY A 48 -12.32 16.28 -3.34
CA GLY A 48 -13.58 16.08 -2.63
C GLY A 48 -13.65 14.68 -2.00
N GLY A 49 -14.77 14.37 -1.37
CA GLY A 49 -14.94 13.13 -0.62
C GLY A 49 -14.12 13.06 0.68
N ASP A 50 -14.33 11.98 1.44
CA ASP A 50 -13.56 11.60 2.62
C ASP A 50 -13.37 10.07 2.59
N THR A 51 -12.69 9.61 1.53
CA THR A 51 -12.40 8.19 1.31
C THR A 51 -11.52 7.62 2.41
N GLN A 52 -10.64 8.44 2.99
CA GLN A 52 -9.82 8.05 4.14
C GLN A 52 -10.69 7.70 5.34
N ARG A 53 -11.69 8.52 5.70
CA ARG A 53 -12.61 8.18 6.80
C ARG A 53 -13.41 6.93 6.52
N GLN A 54 -13.90 6.75 5.28
CA GLN A 54 -14.63 5.55 4.89
C GLN A 54 -13.74 4.31 5.02
N THR A 55 -12.52 4.39 4.49
CA THR A 55 -11.52 3.32 4.51
C THR A 55 -11.05 3.01 5.93
N GLU A 56 -10.80 4.02 6.77
CA GLU A 56 -10.43 3.83 8.18
C GLU A 56 -11.55 3.17 8.98
N THR A 57 -12.80 3.63 8.82
CA THR A 57 -13.96 3.04 9.51
C THR A 57 -14.17 1.59 9.08
N TRP A 58 -14.04 1.33 7.79
CA TRP A 58 -14.25 0.03 7.15
C TRP A 58 -13.13 -0.98 7.46
N ILE A 59 -11.86 -0.57 7.41
CA ILE A 59 -10.71 -1.38 7.84
C ILE A 59 -10.83 -1.73 9.33
N SER A 60 -11.28 -0.78 10.16
CA SER A 60 -11.27 -0.96 11.61
C SER A 60 -12.38 -1.88 12.16
N GLN A 61 -13.54 -1.96 11.50
CA GLN A 61 -14.71 -2.67 12.05
C GLN A 61 -14.96 -4.05 11.42
N GLU A 62 -14.82 -4.18 10.11
CA GLU A 62 -15.27 -5.38 9.38
C GLU A 62 -14.09 -6.26 8.93
N ILE A 63 -13.00 -5.67 8.44
CA ILE A 63 -11.83 -6.40 7.89
C ILE A 63 -11.08 -7.17 8.97
N MET A 64 -10.74 -6.51 10.08
CA MET A 64 -9.96 -7.12 11.17
C MET A 64 -10.68 -8.29 11.85
N ASN A 65 -12.01 -8.35 11.72
CA ASN A 65 -12.83 -9.43 12.27
C ASN A 65 -13.15 -10.53 11.24
N SER A 66 -12.95 -10.27 9.95
CA SER A 66 -13.22 -11.24 8.88
C SER A 66 -11.99 -12.10 8.60
N LYS A 67 -12.19 -13.42 8.56
CA LYS A 67 -11.15 -14.39 8.18
C LYS A 67 -11.31 -14.94 6.76
N THR A 68 -12.35 -14.51 6.03
CA THR A 68 -12.73 -15.14 4.76
C THR A 68 -12.16 -14.41 3.55
N GLU A 69 -11.61 -15.17 2.61
CA GLU A 69 -10.96 -14.64 1.40
C GLU A 69 -11.95 -13.93 0.48
N VAL A 70 -13.19 -14.41 0.46
CA VAL A 70 -14.31 -13.85 -0.30
C VAL A 70 -14.61 -12.42 0.11
N LEU A 71 -14.64 -12.13 1.41
CA LEU A 71 -14.92 -10.76 1.88
C LEU A 71 -13.79 -9.82 1.45
N GLN A 72 -12.53 -10.26 1.49
CA GLN A 72 -11.41 -9.41 1.13
C GLN A 72 -11.33 -9.12 -0.38
N GLN A 73 -11.71 -10.06 -1.25
CA GLN A 73 -11.82 -9.80 -2.70
C GLN A 73 -12.98 -8.87 -3.04
N ILE A 74 -14.13 -9.08 -2.42
CA ILE A 74 -15.28 -8.16 -2.45
C ILE A 74 -14.83 -6.75 -2.06
N MET A 75 -14.00 -6.66 -1.05
CA MET A 75 -13.51 -5.41 -0.50
C MET A 75 -12.53 -4.69 -1.44
N MET A 76 -11.66 -5.43 -2.14
CA MET A 76 -10.83 -4.85 -3.21
C MET A 76 -11.70 -4.24 -4.32
N ALA A 77 -12.75 -4.93 -4.75
CA ALA A 77 -13.69 -4.41 -5.76
C ALA A 77 -14.44 -3.16 -5.27
N ALA A 78 -14.80 -3.11 -3.98
CA ALA A 78 -15.45 -1.95 -3.37
C ALA A 78 -14.52 -0.73 -3.21
N SER A 79 -13.21 -0.93 -3.08
CA SER A 79 -12.25 0.16 -2.85
C SER A 79 -12.21 1.22 -3.96
N GLU A 80 -12.36 0.81 -5.23
CA GLU A 80 -12.47 1.73 -6.38
C GLU A 80 -13.77 2.56 -6.28
N SER A 81 -14.87 1.93 -5.85
CA SER A 81 -16.18 2.59 -5.75
C SER A 81 -16.22 3.72 -4.71
N ASN A 82 -15.39 3.66 -3.67
CA ASN A 82 -15.26 4.74 -2.69
C ASN A 82 -14.82 6.06 -3.34
N PHE A 83 -14.06 6.00 -4.45
CA PHE A 83 -13.58 7.17 -5.16
C PHE A 83 -14.57 7.70 -6.22
N PHE A 84 -15.65 6.98 -6.52
CA PHE A 84 -16.64 7.41 -7.52
C PHE A 84 -17.35 8.71 -7.11
N ALA A 85 -17.50 8.96 -5.82
CA ALA A 85 -18.01 10.24 -5.31
C ALA A 85 -17.11 11.45 -5.66
N SER A 86 -15.81 11.22 -5.91
CA SER A 86 -14.87 12.26 -6.34
C SER A 86 -14.92 12.52 -7.85
N ALA A 87 -15.49 11.62 -8.65
CA ALA A 87 -15.47 11.74 -10.11
C ALA A 87 -16.10 13.04 -10.65
N PRO A 88 -17.26 13.52 -10.17
CA PRO A 88 -17.81 14.81 -10.62
C PRO A 88 -16.90 16.01 -10.28
N ILE A 89 -16.18 15.95 -9.16
CA ILE A 89 -15.23 16.99 -8.76
C ILE A 89 -14.03 17.00 -9.69
N PHE A 90 -13.50 15.84 -10.08
CA PHE A 90 -12.44 15.74 -11.08
C PHE A 90 -12.87 16.33 -12.43
N MET A 91 -14.07 15.95 -12.91
CA MET A 91 -14.63 16.48 -14.16
C MET A 91 -14.74 18.01 -14.13
N ARG A 92 -15.26 18.58 -13.04
CA ARG A 92 -15.37 20.03 -12.87
C ARG A 92 -14.02 20.74 -12.80
N HIS A 93 -13.02 20.12 -12.16
CA HIS A 93 -11.67 20.67 -12.12
C HIS A 93 -11.02 20.67 -13.50
N LEU A 94 -11.11 19.57 -14.24
CA LEU A 94 -10.56 19.47 -15.58
C LEU A 94 -11.20 20.45 -16.55
N GLU A 95 -12.54 20.58 -16.53
CA GLU A 95 -13.26 21.58 -17.34
C GLU A 95 -12.70 22.99 -17.13
N LYS A 96 -12.51 23.40 -15.87
CA LYS A 96 -11.96 24.72 -15.54
C LYS A 96 -10.49 24.88 -15.96
N LEU A 97 -9.69 23.83 -15.77
CA LEU A 97 -8.26 23.87 -16.07
C LEU A 97 -7.99 23.88 -17.58
N GLN A 98 -8.77 23.13 -18.36
CA GLN A 98 -8.69 23.14 -19.82
C GLN A 98 -9.05 24.51 -20.43
N GLN A 99 -9.86 25.31 -19.74
CA GLN A 99 -10.19 26.69 -20.14
C GLN A 99 -9.17 27.74 -19.62
N SER A 100 -8.18 27.33 -18.83
CA SER A 100 -7.19 28.24 -18.25
C SER A 100 -6.00 28.45 -19.18
N SER A 101 -5.10 29.38 -18.82
CA SER A 101 -3.84 29.58 -19.55
C SER A 101 -2.85 28.42 -19.44
N LEU A 102 -3.12 27.45 -18.55
CA LEU A 102 -2.28 26.28 -18.31
C LEU A 102 -3.18 25.02 -18.27
N PRO A 103 -3.60 24.51 -19.44
CA PRO A 103 -4.38 23.28 -19.54
C PRO A 103 -3.61 22.07 -19.01
N ILE A 104 -4.31 20.95 -18.82
CA ILE A 104 -3.69 19.70 -18.39
C ILE A 104 -3.27 18.89 -19.60
N ASP A 105 -1.99 18.58 -19.70
CA ASP A 105 -1.40 17.81 -20.82
C ASP A 105 -1.39 16.28 -20.58
N LEU A 106 -1.41 15.86 -19.31
CA LEU A 106 -1.32 14.45 -18.92
C LEU A 106 -2.04 14.21 -17.58
N ILE A 107 -2.80 13.12 -17.51
CA ILE A 107 -3.37 12.61 -16.25
C ILE A 107 -2.53 11.42 -15.78
N ILE A 108 -2.00 11.50 -14.55
CA ILE A 108 -1.34 10.37 -13.88
C ILE A 108 -2.21 9.89 -12.71
N ASN A 109 -2.64 8.62 -12.73
CA ASN A 109 -3.59 8.09 -11.75
C ASN A 109 -3.02 6.97 -10.87
N SER A 110 -3.60 6.79 -9.68
CA SER A 110 -3.42 5.58 -8.87
C SER A 110 -4.27 4.43 -9.42
N PHE A 111 -3.90 3.20 -9.06
CA PHE A 111 -4.62 2.00 -9.48
C PHE A 111 -6.12 2.02 -9.12
N THR A 112 -6.48 2.64 -7.98
CA THR A 112 -7.85 2.83 -7.50
C THR A 112 -8.67 3.88 -8.29
N LEU A 113 -8.05 4.60 -9.22
CA LEU A 113 -8.69 5.66 -10.01
C LEU A 113 -8.60 5.42 -11.51
N THR A 114 -8.13 4.25 -11.95
CA THR A 114 -7.89 3.95 -13.37
C THR A 114 -9.16 4.13 -14.21
N GLY A 115 -10.30 3.62 -13.76
CA GLY A 115 -11.56 3.78 -14.49
C GLY A 115 -12.01 5.23 -14.61
N VAL A 116 -11.89 5.99 -13.52
CA VAL A 116 -12.24 7.42 -13.47
C VAL A 116 -11.29 8.26 -14.32
N ALA A 117 -9.99 7.96 -14.30
CA ALA A 117 -8.99 8.66 -15.09
C ALA A 117 -9.19 8.44 -16.60
N LEU A 118 -9.46 7.20 -17.03
CA LEU A 118 -9.81 6.90 -18.43
C LEU A 118 -11.07 7.65 -18.87
N MET A 119 -12.09 7.70 -18.01
CA MET A 119 -13.31 8.49 -18.27
C MET A 119 -13.00 9.99 -18.44
N CYS A 120 -12.17 10.56 -17.58
CA CYS A 120 -11.73 11.94 -17.69
C CYS A 120 -10.90 12.19 -18.96
N GLY A 121 -9.94 11.32 -19.26
CA GLY A 121 -9.09 11.42 -20.45
C GLY A 121 -9.92 11.35 -21.74
N GLU A 122 -10.92 10.48 -21.79
CA GLU A 122 -11.85 10.37 -22.93
C GLU A 122 -12.72 11.62 -23.09
N LYS A 123 -13.30 12.16 -22.01
CA LYS A 123 -14.17 13.36 -22.08
C LYS A 123 -13.42 14.59 -22.57
N PHE A 124 -12.19 14.78 -22.10
CA PHE A 124 -11.41 16.00 -22.35
C PHE A 124 -10.29 15.81 -23.39
N GLN A 125 -10.16 14.62 -23.98
CA GLN A 125 -9.11 14.25 -24.93
C GLN A 125 -7.69 14.46 -24.36
N ILE A 126 -7.50 14.06 -23.09
CA ILE A 126 -6.23 14.18 -22.37
C ILE A 126 -5.57 12.79 -22.27
N PRO A 127 -4.29 12.64 -22.63
CA PRO A 127 -3.54 11.42 -22.38
C PRO A 127 -3.59 10.98 -20.91
N VAL A 128 -3.65 9.67 -20.67
CA VAL A 128 -3.69 9.06 -19.33
C VAL A 128 -2.52 8.10 -19.18
N ALA A 129 -1.89 8.11 -18.00
CA ALA A 129 -0.89 7.14 -17.59
C ALA A 129 -1.17 6.65 -16.16
N GLY A 130 -1.00 5.36 -15.92
CA GLY A 130 -1.11 4.75 -14.60
C GLY A 130 0.21 4.81 -13.84
N PHE A 131 0.14 5.11 -12.55
CA PHE A 131 1.22 4.88 -11.59
C PHE A 131 0.74 3.84 -10.57
N CYS A 132 1.03 2.57 -10.85
CA CYS A 132 0.44 1.42 -10.18
C CYS A 132 1.36 0.87 -9.08
N LEU A 133 1.03 1.22 -7.83
CA LEU A 133 1.76 0.73 -6.66
C LEU A 133 1.40 -0.72 -6.30
N GLN A 134 0.26 -1.22 -6.76
CA GLN A 134 -0.22 -2.56 -6.40
C GLN A 134 -0.36 -3.42 -7.66
N PRO A 135 0.72 -4.08 -8.13
CA PRO A 135 0.67 -4.85 -9.37
C PRO A 135 -0.37 -5.98 -9.32
N THR A 136 -0.69 -6.51 -8.13
CA THR A 136 -1.71 -7.55 -7.93
C THR A 136 -3.14 -7.14 -8.32
N CYS A 137 -3.41 -5.84 -8.55
CA CYS A 137 -4.70 -5.42 -9.07
C CYS A 137 -4.81 -5.50 -10.60
N ILE A 138 -3.68 -5.68 -11.30
CA ILE A 138 -3.65 -5.82 -12.76
C ILE A 138 -4.02 -7.27 -13.08
N PRO A 139 -5.09 -7.50 -13.87
CA PRO A 139 -5.48 -8.86 -14.25
C PRO A 139 -4.44 -9.46 -15.20
N SER A 140 -4.36 -10.78 -15.19
CA SER A 140 -3.58 -11.57 -16.12
C SER A 140 -4.20 -12.96 -16.23
N ASP A 141 -4.11 -13.56 -17.42
CA ASP A 141 -4.48 -14.95 -17.68
C ASP A 141 -3.26 -15.90 -17.56
N ASP A 142 -2.09 -15.39 -17.15
CA ASP A 142 -0.87 -16.17 -16.92
C ASP A 142 -1.02 -17.07 -15.67
N GLU A 143 -0.87 -18.38 -15.84
CA GLU A 143 -1.07 -19.38 -14.76
C GLU A 143 -0.08 -19.20 -13.59
N LYS A 144 1.09 -18.58 -13.84
CA LYS A 144 2.08 -18.30 -12.80
C LYS A 144 1.78 -17.02 -12.01
N TRP A 145 0.81 -16.23 -12.47
CA TRP A 145 0.46 -14.97 -11.82
C TRP A 145 -0.43 -15.20 -10.59
N HIS A 146 0.21 -15.33 -9.43
CA HIS A 146 -0.48 -15.51 -8.15
C HIS A 146 -0.72 -14.17 -7.44
N ALA A 147 -1.63 -13.36 -7.98
CA ALA A 147 -1.98 -12.05 -7.40
C ALA A 147 -2.57 -12.13 -5.98
N ILE A 148 -3.20 -13.26 -5.65
CA ILE A 148 -3.85 -13.52 -4.36
C ILE A 148 -3.31 -14.84 -3.84
N ILE A 149 -2.73 -14.81 -2.65
CA ILE A 149 -2.17 -15.98 -1.97
C ILE A 149 -3.13 -16.39 -0.85
N PRO A 150 -3.70 -17.62 -0.89
CA PRO A 150 -4.67 -18.05 0.11
C PRO A 150 -4.03 -18.25 1.51
N VAL A 151 -4.87 -18.36 2.54
CA VAL A 151 -4.43 -18.79 3.87
C VAL A 151 -4.22 -20.29 3.89
N ASP A 152 -2.97 -20.73 4.04
CA ASP A 152 -2.70 -22.14 4.33
C ASP A 152 -3.04 -22.41 5.81
N GLY A 153 -4.30 -22.75 6.06
CA GLY A 153 -4.86 -23.02 7.40
C GLY A 153 -4.44 -24.36 8.00
N GLY A 154 -3.57 -25.14 7.32
CA GLY A 154 -3.16 -26.46 7.80
C GLY A 154 -4.25 -27.53 7.73
N GLY A 155 -5.26 -27.37 6.86
CA GLY A 155 -6.13 -28.47 6.41
C GLY A 155 -7.12 -29.02 7.42
N LEU A 156 -7.61 -28.21 8.38
CA LEU A 156 -8.57 -28.68 9.40
C LEU A 156 -9.97 -28.05 9.32
N SER A 157 -10.23 -27.16 8.37
CA SER A 157 -11.51 -26.46 8.25
C SER A 157 -12.31 -26.93 7.01
N LEU A 158 -13.46 -27.53 7.24
CA LEU A 158 -14.47 -27.88 6.20
C LEU A 158 -14.88 -26.66 5.34
N ILE A 159 -14.73 -25.44 5.86
CA ILE A 159 -15.03 -24.20 5.15
C ILE A 159 -13.95 -23.91 4.09
N GLU A 160 -12.68 -24.18 4.38
CA GLU A 160 -11.55 -23.95 3.47
C GLU A 160 -11.59 -24.91 2.26
N GLU A 161 -11.98 -26.17 2.46
CA GLU A 161 -12.18 -27.12 1.35
C GLU A 161 -13.37 -26.76 0.44
N LEU A 162 -14.45 -26.24 1.04
CA LEU A 162 -15.62 -25.75 0.31
C LEU A 162 -15.29 -24.48 -0.49
N GLU A 163 -14.53 -23.55 0.10
CA GLU A 163 -14.03 -22.34 -0.58
C GLU A 163 -13.10 -22.71 -1.75
N ALA A 164 -12.14 -23.62 -1.55
CA ALA A 164 -11.25 -24.10 -2.60
C ALA A 164 -12.01 -24.75 -3.79
N LYS A 165 -13.07 -25.52 -3.51
CA LYS A 165 -13.90 -26.14 -4.55
C LYS A 165 -14.86 -25.18 -5.26
N LEU A 166 -15.36 -24.16 -4.57
CA LEU A 166 -16.29 -23.16 -5.15
C LEU A 166 -15.56 -22.11 -6.01
N PHE A 167 -14.27 -21.88 -5.79
CA PHE A 167 -13.56 -20.71 -6.34
C PHE A 167 -12.39 -21.01 -7.30
N THR A 168 -12.11 -22.28 -7.62
CA THR A 168 -11.25 -22.62 -8.78
C THR A 168 -11.89 -22.28 -10.13
N SER A 169 -13.19 -22.01 -10.18
CA SER A 169 -13.86 -21.59 -11.42
C SER A 169 -14.01 -20.05 -11.47
N HIS A 170 -13.46 -19.43 -12.51
CA HIS A 170 -13.67 -18.01 -12.84
C HIS A 170 -15.15 -17.57 -12.92
N ALA A 171 -16.10 -18.52 -12.88
CA ALA A 171 -17.54 -18.29 -12.96
C ALA A 171 -18.15 -17.70 -11.67
N SER A 172 -17.68 -18.11 -10.48
CA SER A 172 -18.23 -17.63 -9.20
C SER A 172 -17.85 -16.17 -8.90
N LEU A 173 -16.66 -15.74 -9.32
CA LEU A 173 -16.21 -14.34 -9.28
C LEU A 173 -17.10 -13.40 -10.10
N LYS A 174 -17.64 -13.89 -11.23
CA LYS A 174 -18.45 -13.10 -12.15
C LYS A 174 -19.82 -12.73 -11.56
N GLN A 175 -20.43 -13.65 -10.80
CA GLN A 175 -21.72 -13.45 -10.14
C GLN A 175 -21.61 -12.49 -8.94
N LEU A 176 -20.54 -12.61 -8.16
CA LEU A 176 -20.22 -11.69 -7.07
C LEU A 176 -19.96 -10.26 -7.56
N ARG A 177 -19.23 -10.11 -8.66
CA ARG A 177 -18.99 -8.80 -9.29
C ARG A 177 -20.28 -8.13 -9.79
N HIS A 178 -21.25 -8.92 -10.26
CA HIS A 178 -22.56 -8.42 -10.66
C HIS A 178 -23.42 -7.97 -9.46
N LEU A 179 -23.40 -8.74 -8.37
CA LEU A 179 -24.06 -8.36 -7.11
C LEU A 179 -23.49 -7.07 -6.51
N PHE A 180 -22.18 -6.81 -6.70
CA PHE A 180 -21.54 -5.58 -6.21
C PHE A 180 -21.84 -4.33 -7.03
N ASN A 181 -21.98 -4.45 -8.34
CA ASN A 181 -22.48 -3.34 -9.16
C ASN A 181 -23.91 -2.91 -8.75
N GLU A 182 -24.63 -3.76 -8.00
CA GLU A 182 -25.99 -3.54 -7.52
C GLU A 182 -26.11 -3.46 -5.98
N TRP A 183 -25.01 -3.50 -5.22
CA TRP A 183 -25.06 -3.51 -3.74
C TRP A 183 -25.53 -2.15 -3.19
N PRO A 184 -26.40 -2.11 -2.15
CA PRO A 184 -27.35 -1.01 -1.97
C PRO A 184 -26.77 0.32 -1.49
N TRP A 185 -25.45 0.43 -1.28
CA TRP A 185 -24.80 1.62 -0.73
C TRP A 185 -23.98 2.39 -1.78
N SER A 186 -23.70 1.81 -2.96
CA SER A 186 -23.11 2.55 -4.09
C SER A 186 -24.16 2.73 -5.20
N THR A 187 -24.95 3.80 -5.10
CA THR A 187 -25.83 4.24 -6.20
C THR A 187 -25.04 4.63 -7.46
N LEU A 188 -23.72 4.80 -7.33
CA LEU A 188 -22.75 5.14 -8.38
C LEU A 188 -21.99 3.88 -8.82
N SER A 189 -22.14 3.52 -10.09
CA SER A 189 -21.23 2.61 -10.79
C SER A 189 -20.46 3.39 -11.83
N LEU A 190 -19.29 2.89 -12.25
CA LEU A 190 -18.51 3.54 -13.32
C LEU A 190 -19.34 3.69 -14.60
N THR A 191 -20.19 2.71 -14.93
CA THR A 191 -21.11 2.78 -16.08
C THR A 191 -22.11 3.93 -15.95
N LYS A 192 -22.74 4.09 -14.78
CA LYS A 192 -23.67 5.20 -14.52
C LYS A 192 -22.96 6.55 -14.59
N LEU A 193 -21.76 6.66 -14.01
CA LEU A 193 -20.93 7.86 -14.09
C LEU A 193 -20.58 8.20 -15.55
N ARG A 194 -20.13 7.23 -16.34
CA ARG A 194 -19.81 7.44 -17.76
C ARG A 194 -21.02 7.94 -18.54
N THR A 195 -22.19 7.35 -18.29
CA THR A 195 -23.46 7.79 -18.92
C THR A 195 -23.82 9.23 -18.54
N GLN A 196 -23.59 9.65 -17.28
CA GLN A 196 -23.82 11.05 -16.85
C GLN A 196 -22.95 12.08 -17.58
N PHE A 197 -21.84 11.66 -18.18
CA PHE A 197 -20.93 12.51 -18.93
C PHE A 197 -20.95 12.23 -20.45
N ASP A 198 -22.00 11.57 -20.95
CA ASP A 198 -22.19 11.22 -22.36
C ASP A 198 -21.11 10.29 -22.92
N LEU A 199 -20.62 9.34 -22.11
CA LEU A 199 -19.61 8.38 -22.49
C LEU A 199 -20.18 6.95 -22.49
N GLU A 200 -19.71 6.13 -23.43
CA GLU A 200 -20.13 4.73 -23.55
C GLU A 200 -19.70 3.91 -22.35
N ALA A 201 -20.40 2.82 -22.03
CA ALA A 201 -19.98 1.90 -20.98
C ALA A 201 -18.60 1.28 -21.31
N SER A 202 -17.73 1.16 -20.31
CA SER A 202 -16.40 0.61 -20.48
C SER A 202 -15.96 -0.17 -19.24
N GLN A 203 -15.20 -1.25 -19.45
CA GLN A 203 -14.55 -2.00 -18.37
C GLN A 203 -13.10 -1.53 -18.25
N THR A 204 -12.71 -1.06 -17.06
CA THR A 204 -11.42 -0.40 -16.79
C THR A 204 -10.21 -1.15 -17.37
N TRP A 205 -10.01 -2.41 -16.98
CA TRP A 205 -8.84 -3.17 -17.43
C TRP A 205 -8.92 -3.58 -18.89
N ARG A 206 -10.11 -3.93 -19.41
CA ARG A 206 -10.27 -4.21 -20.85
C ARG A 206 -9.88 -3.00 -21.70
N ALA A 207 -10.26 -1.80 -21.27
CA ALA A 207 -9.87 -0.56 -21.93
C ALA A 207 -8.36 -0.29 -21.78
N ALA A 208 -7.79 -0.46 -20.58
CA ALA A 208 -6.37 -0.26 -20.34
C ALA A 208 -5.49 -1.16 -21.23
N PHE A 209 -5.85 -2.44 -21.40
CA PHE A 209 -5.16 -3.35 -22.31
C PHE A 209 -5.43 -3.01 -23.78
N LYS A 210 -6.69 -2.76 -24.18
CA LYS A 210 -7.07 -2.41 -25.56
C LYS A 210 -6.31 -1.19 -26.08
N TYR A 211 -6.13 -0.18 -25.23
CA TYR A 211 -5.45 1.07 -25.60
C TYR A 211 -3.97 1.08 -25.24
N SER A 212 -3.42 -0.04 -24.78
CA SER A 212 -2.02 -0.15 -24.31
C SER A 212 -1.64 1.02 -23.40
N LEU A 213 -2.47 1.26 -22.38
CA LEU A 213 -2.28 2.35 -21.43
C LEU A 213 -0.85 2.32 -20.88
N PRO A 214 -0.10 3.45 -20.88
CA PRO A 214 1.17 3.50 -20.20
C PRO A 214 0.96 3.32 -18.70
N ILE A 215 1.50 2.26 -18.11
CA ILE A 215 1.42 2.01 -16.67
C ILE A 215 2.82 1.84 -16.12
N VAL A 216 3.23 2.72 -15.21
CA VAL A 216 4.48 2.58 -14.47
C VAL A 216 4.20 1.81 -13.19
N ILE A 217 4.89 0.69 -13.03
CA ILE A 217 4.92 -0.16 -11.84
C ILE A 217 6.27 0.08 -11.17
N PRO A 218 6.35 0.81 -10.04
CA PRO A 218 7.61 1.21 -9.43
C PRO A 218 8.25 0.07 -8.63
N MET A 219 8.41 -1.10 -9.27
CA MET A 219 9.10 -2.28 -8.77
C MET A 219 10.23 -2.63 -9.73
N MET A 220 11.44 -2.80 -9.19
CA MET A 220 12.60 -3.18 -9.99
C MET A 220 12.25 -4.38 -10.87
N PRO A 221 12.70 -4.40 -12.14
CA PRO A 221 12.67 -5.62 -12.95
C PRO A 221 13.23 -6.79 -12.14
N ASP A 222 12.64 -7.97 -12.30
CA ASP A 222 12.96 -9.19 -11.56
C ASP A 222 12.55 -9.20 -10.07
N THR A 223 11.85 -8.18 -9.57
CA THR A 223 11.25 -8.25 -8.22
C THR A 223 10.24 -9.39 -8.14
N PHE A 224 9.44 -9.59 -9.20
CA PHE A 224 8.51 -10.70 -9.38
C PHE A 224 8.53 -11.14 -10.85
N GLU A 225 8.07 -12.36 -11.16
CA GLU A 225 7.92 -12.82 -12.55
C GLU A 225 6.79 -12.03 -13.21
N ARG A 226 7.15 -11.20 -14.20
CA ARG A 226 6.20 -10.39 -14.95
C ARG A 226 5.30 -11.32 -15.78
N PRO A 227 3.97 -11.18 -15.72
CA PRO A 227 3.08 -11.94 -16.57
C PRO A 227 3.34 -11.74 -18.06
N THR A 228 3.29 -12.83 -18.81
CA THR A 228 3.60 -12.88 -20.24
C THR A 228 2.58 -12.16 -21.13
N ASP A 229 1.37 -11.95 -20.62
CA ASP A 229 0.27 -11.28 -21.31
C ASP A 229 0.19 -9.76 -21.04
N TRP A 230 1.06 -9.22 -20.17
CA TRP A 230 1.11 -7.78 -19.94
C TRP A 230 1.80 -7.05 -21.10
N PRO A 231 1.19 -5.97 -21.66
CA PRO A 231 1.75 -5.23 -22.79
C PRO A 231 3.02 -4.47 -22.38
N ASP A 232 3.90 -4.21 -23.35
CA ASP A 232 5.15 -3.45 -23.14
C ASP A 232 4.93 -2.03 -22.56
N SER A 233 3.72 -1.49 -22.69
CA SER A 233 3.32 -0.22 -22.08
C SER A 233 3.23 -0.28 -20.56
N PHE A 234 3.17 -1.48 -19.96
CA PHE A 234 3.23 -1.68 -18.52
C PHE A 234 4.69 -1.88 -18.14
N ILE A 235 5.32 -0.89 -17.52
CA ILE A 235 6.78 -0.84 -17.35
C ILE A 235 7.12 -0.92 -15.86
N ASN A 236 8.01 -1.86 -15.54
CA ASN A 236 8.64 -1.97 -14.23
C ASN A 236 9.80 -0.96 -14.10
N THR A 237 9.87 -0.21 -13.01
CA THR A 237 10.92 0.78 -12.70
C THR A 237 11.42 0.65 -11.26
N ASP A 238 12.45 1.39 -10.84
CA ASP A 238 12.80 1.43 -9.41
C ASP A 238 11.68 2.09 -8.57
N PHE A 239 11.65 1.78 -7.28
CA PHE A 239 10.71 2.36 -6.34
C PHE A 239 11.10 3.79 -5.97
N ILE A 240 10.14 4.70 -6.05
CA ILE A 240 10.37 6.10 -5.67
C ILE A 240 10.04 6.34 -4.20
N PHE A 241 11.06 6.77 -3.44
CA PHE A 241 10.91 7.08 -2.03
C PHE A 241 10.84 8.59 -1.82
N LEU A 242 9.89 9.02 -1.00
CA LEU A 242 9.89 10.38 -0.49
C LEU A 242 10.88 10.47 0.68
N ARG A 243 12.12 10.85 0.40
CA ARG A 243 13.15 11.09 1.43
C ARG A 243 12.98 12.48 2.04
N SER A 244 13.40 12.65 3.30
CA SER A 244 13.42 13.97 3.94
C SER A 244 14.54 14.83 3.35
N SER A 245 14.22 16.06 2.92
CA SER A 245 15.20 17.07 2.50
C SER A 245 15.55 18.08 3.61
N VAL A 246 14.98 17.93 4.81
CA VAL A 246 15.19 18.86 5.93
C VAL A 246 16.60 18.71 6.50
N GLN A 247 17.21 19.81 6.91
CA GLN A 247 18.51 19.84 7.60
C GLN A 247 18.42 19.05 8.93
N GLY A 248 19.22 17.99 9.08
CA GLY A 248 19.10 17.01 10.18
C GLY A 248 18.24 15.79 9.86
N GLY A 249 17.51 15.81 8.74
CA GLY A 249 16.92 14.63 8.13
C GLY A 249 18.01 13.60 7.82
N GLY A 250 17.75 12.33 8.13
CA GLY A 250 18.77 11.29 8.06
C GLY A 250 19.34 10.86 9.41
N LYS A 251 18.95 11.49 10.52
CA LYS A 251 19.32 11.06 11.88
C LYS A 251 18.16 10.37 12.59
N LEU A 252 18.50 9.39 13.43
CA LEU A 252 17.55 8.75 14.33
C LEU A 252 17.33 9.61 15.58
N ASP A 253 16.10 9.63 16.07
CA ASP A 253 15.77 10.29 17.34
C ASP A 253 16.51 9.62 18.50
N SER A 254 16.85 10.38 19.56
CA SER A 254 17.68 9.91 20.68
C SER A 254 17.24 8.55 21.24
N PRO A 255 15.95 8.29 21.55
CA PRO A 255 15.56 7.01 22.13
C PRO A 255 15.90 5.82 21.23
N ILE A 256 15.83 6.00 19.91
CA ILE A 256 16.16 4.96 18.93
C ILE A 256 17.68 4.81 18.82
N ALA A 257 18.40 5.92 18.71
CA ALA A 257 19.86 5.92 18.60
C ALA A 257 20.53 5.31 19.85
N ASP A 258 20.04 5.65 21.03
CA ASP A 258 20.53 5.16 22.33
C ASP A 258 20.26 3.64 22.47
N PHE A 259 19.07 3.19 22.07
CA PHE A 259 18.73 1.76 22.04
C PHE A 259 19.64 0.96 21.10
N ILE A 260 19.85 1.46 19.88
CA ILE A 260 20.76 0.84 18.90
C ILE A 260 22.18 0.76 19.46
N THR A 261 22.69 1.86 20.02
CA THR A 261 24.02 1.93 20.60
C THR A 261 24.18 0.95 21.76
N GLY A 262 23.21 0.90 22.68
CA GLY A 262 23.22 -0.02 23.82
C GLY A 262 23.16 -1.49 23.40
N ALA A 263 22.34 -1.83 22.40
CA ALA A 263 22.26 -3.18 21.85
C ALA A 263 23.58 -3.60 21.18
N ARG A 264 24.20 -2.72 20.38
CA ARG A 264 25.48 -2.97 19.73
C ARG A 264 26.63 -3.11 20.72
N ALA A 265 26.64 -2.32 21.80
CA ALA A 265 27.62 -2.46 22.89
C ALA A 265 27.56 -3.86 23.55
N GLN A 266 26.39 -4.49 23.57
CA GLN A 266 26.18 -5.86 24.04
C GLN A 266 26.31 -6.90 22.92
N SER A 267 26.81 -6.52 21.73
CA SER A 267 26.96 -7.38 20.55
C SER A 267 25.66 -8.05 20.07
N ARG A 268 24.50 -7.44 20.38
CA ARG A 268 23.20 -7.97 19.96
C ARG A 268 22.93 -7.67 18.49
N LYS A 269 22.24 -8.61 17.83
CA LYS A 269 21.58 -8.34 16.56
C LYS A 269 20.35 -7.46 16.78
N LEU A 270 20.02 -6.64 15.79
CA LEU A 270 18.88 -5.73 15.83
C LEU A 270 17.78 -6.20 14.90
N MET A 271 16.57 -6.32 15.43
CA MET A 271 15.37 -6.64 14.65
C MET A 271 14.39 -5.49 14.74
N VAL A 272 13.70 -5.18 13.65
CA VAL A 272 12.55 -4.27 13.68
C VAL A 272 11.27 -5.02 13.35
N MET A 273 10.22 -4.75 14.11
CA MET A 273 8.87 -5.23 13.86
C MET A 273 7.96 -4.04 13.63
N THR A 274 7.28 -3.98 12.48
CA THR A 274 6.37 -2.87 12.18
C THR A 274 5.15 -3.28 11.37
N PHE A 275 3.99 -2.84 11.84
CA PHE A 275 2.73 -2.92 11.10
C PHE A 275 2.28 -1.55 10.57
N SER A 276 3.18 -0.56 10.59
CA SER A 276 2.89 0.81 10.12
C SER A 276 1.60 1.37 10.77
N SER A 277 0.63 1.83 9.98
CA SER A 277 -0.63 2.38 10.46
C SER A 277 -1.75 1.33 10.64
N MET A 278 -1.44 0.03 10.46
CA MET A 278 -2.45 -1.02 10.61
C MET A 278 -2.97 -1.08 12.05
N PRO A 279 -4.28 -1.27 12.26
CA PRO A 279 -4.88 -1.37 13.59
C PRO A 279 -4.66 -2.76 14.22
N VAL A 280 -3.41 -3.20 14.31
CA VAL A 280 -3.05 -4.48 14.94
C VAL A 280 -3.07 -4.33 16.46
N PRO A 281 -3.78 -5.20 17.21
CA PRO A 281 -3.82 -5.13 18.68
C PRO A 281 -2.42 -5.15 19.30
N ARG A 282 -2.13 -4.22 20.21
CA ARG A 282 -0.83 -4.15 20.90
C ARG A 282 -0.57 -5.45 21.67
N ALA A 283 -1.60 -6.06 22.25
CA ALA A 283 -1.50 -7.33 22.97
C ALA A 283 -0.93 -8.45 22.10
N SER A 284 -1.38 -8.57 20.85
CA SER A 284 -0.88 -9.58 19.90
C SER A 284 0.57 -9.31 19.48
N CYS A 285 0.91 -8.06 19.22
CA CYS A 285 2.28 -7.65 18.91
C CYS A 285 3.22 -8.01 20.06
N LEU A 286 2.88 -7.59 21.29
CA LEU A 286 3.71 -7.82 22.47
C LEU A 286 3.81 -9.29 22.85
N ALA A 287 2.72 -10.05 22.75
CA ALA A 287 2.77 -11.49 23.00
C ALA A 287 3.77 -12.17 22.05
N SER A 288 3.73 -11.83 20.76
CA SER A 288 4.67 -12.35 19.76
C SER A 288 6.12 -11.94 20.07
N ILE A 289 6.34 -10.68 20.44
CA ILE A 289 7.67 -10.15 20.79
C ILE A 289 8.23 -10.84 22.03
N VAL A 290 7.43 -10.95 23.10
CA VAL A 290 7.83 -11.62 24.35
C VAL A 290 8.15 -13.08 24.08
N GLU A 291 7.34 -13.76 23.28
CA GLU A 291 7.58 -15.16 22.89
C GLU A 291 8.91 -15.30 22.13
N MET A 292 9.18 -14.42 21.17
CA MET A 292 10.42 -14.42 20.40
C MET A 292 11.64 -14.15 21.28
N LEU A 293 11.58 -13.16 22.17
CA LEU A 293 12.70 -12.79 23.06
C LEU A 293 12.94 -13.85 24.15
N THR A 294 11.91 -14.57 24.57
CA THR A 294 12.01 -15.62 25.60
C THR A 294 12.58 -16.93 25.03
N ASN A 295 12.12 -17.34 23.84
CA ASN A 295 12.42 -18.67 23.31
C ASN A 295 13.52 -18.70 22.24
N SER A 296 14.01 -17.53 21.82
CA SER A 296 15.12 -17.47 20.87
C SER A 296 16.43 -18.00 21.47
N LYS A 297 17.15 -18.80 20.67
CA LYS A 297 18.50 -19.27 20.99
C LYS A 297 19.57 -18.17 20.82
N HIS A 298 19.23 -17.10 20.13
CA HIS A 298 20.12 -15.97 19.86
C HIS A 298 19.77 -14.78 20.74
N ASP A 299 20.80 -14.08 21.24
CA ASP A 299 20.61 -12.81 21.95
C ASP A 299 20.46 -11.67 20.92
N PHE A 300 19.27 -11.07 20.89
CA PHE A 300 18.96 -9.96 19.99
C PHE A 300 18.08 -8.91 20.71
N ALA A 301 18.04 -7.72 20.13
CA ALA A 301 17.20 -6.63 20.57
C ALA A 301 16.17 -6.30 19.48
N LEU A 302 14.92 -6.06 19.88
CA LEU A 302 13.78 -5.82 18.99
C LEU A 302 13.23 -4.40 19.19
N LEU A 303 13.10 -3.68 18.09
CA LEU A 303 12.42 -2.39 18.01
C LEU A 303 11.02 -2.58 17.41
N TYR A 304 9.98 -2.33 18.19
CA TYR A 304 8.61 -2.27 17.67
C TYR A 304 8.28 -0.84 17.24
N VAL A 305 7.90 -0.66 15.97
CA VAL A 305 7.50 0.64 15.41
C VAL A 305 6.07 0.60 14.92
N GLY A 306 5.17 1.31 15.60
CA GLY A 306 3.78 1.43 15.21
C GLY A 306 2.92 2.15 16.24
N LYS A 307 1.77 2.66 15.81
CA LYS A 307 0.81 3.29 16.72
C LYS A 307 0.34 2.27 17.76
N ARG A 308 0.41 2.63 19.04
CA ARG A 308 -0.13 1.81 20.12
C ARG A 308 -1.65 1.84 20.05
N GLN A 309 -2.26 0.68 19.86
CA GLN A 309 -3.72 0.57 19.86
C GLN A 309 -4.23 0.60 21.32
N PRO A 310 -5.43 1.15 21.54
CA PRO A 310 -6.05 1.14 22.86
C PRO A 310 -6.71 -0.21 23.11
N ASP A 311 -5.90 -1.22 23.48
CA ASP A 311 -6.36 -2.56 23.83
C ASP A 311 -5.79 -3.04 25.18
N VAL A 312 -6.43 -4.06 25.76
CA VAL A 312 -6.04 -4.61 27.07
C VAL A 312 -4.95 -5.65 26.87
N VAL A 313 -3.72 -5.31 27.29
CA VAL A 313 -2.59 -6.23 27.28
C VAL A 313 -2.63 -7.12 28.53
N PRO A 314 -2.50 -8.46 28.41
CA PRO A 314 -2.43 -9.35 29.57
C PRO A 314 -1.29 -8.98 30.51
N THR A 315 -1.55 -8.96 31.83
CA THR A 315 -0.59 -8.51 32.86
C THR A 315 0.77 -9.22 32.78
N LYS A 316 0.77 -10.52 32.49
CA LYS A 316 2.00 -11.31 32.33
C LYS A 316 2.84 -10.85 31.15
N VAL A 317 2.20 -10.56 30.01
CA VAL A 317 2.87 -10.07 28.78
C VAL A 317 3.44 -8.68 29.01
N GLU A 318 2.66 -7.79 29.63
CA GLU A 318 3.11 -6.42 29.95
C GLU A 318 4.29 -6.43 30.93
N ALA A 319 4.27 -7.30 31.95
CA ALA A 319 5.39 -7.43 32.90
C ALA A 319 6.67 -7.92 32.21
N ALA A 320 6.58 -8.96 31.37
CA ALA A 320 7.71 -9.47 30.61
C ALA A 320 8.27 -8.44 29.61
N ALA A 321 7.39 -7.72 28.91
CA ALA A 321 7.80 -6.66 27.99
C ALA A 321 8.57 -5.54 28.72
N LYS A 322 8.13 -5.13 29.92
CA LYS A 322 8.86 -4.16 30.76
C LYS A 322 10.21 -4.67 31.21
N GLU A 323 10.30 -5.95 31.56
CA GLU A 323 11.58 -6.57 31.94
C GLU A 323 12.57 -6.56 30.76
N PHE A 324 12.12 -6.98 29.56
CA PHE A 324 12.97 -6.90 28.36
C PHE A 324 13.34 -5.47 27.97
N ALA A 325 12.45 -4.50 28.18
CA ALA A 325 12.77 -3.10 27.98
C ALA A 325 13.87 -2.62 28.96
N ALA A 326 13.79 -2.99 30.24
CA ALA A 326 14.81 -2.68 31.23
C ALA A 326 16.17 -3.33 30.93
N GLN A 327 16.17 -4.49 30.26
CA GLN A 327 17.38 -5.17 29.78
C GLN A 327 17.94 -4.58 28.47
N GLY A 328 17.29 -3.57 27.88
CA GLY A 328 17.67 -3.01 26.58
C GLY A 328 17.45 -4.00 25.42
N LYS A 329 16.48 -4.90 25.53
CA LYS A 329 16.09 -5.86 24.49
C LYS A 329 14.82 -5.49 23.74
N LEU A 330 14.00 -4.61 24.29
CA LEU A 330 12.76 -4.15 23.67
C LEU A 330 12.64 -2.63 23.73
N LEU A 331 12.32 -2.01 22.60
CA LEU A 331 11.88 -0.62 22.55
C LEU A 331 10.61 -0.52 21.71
N GLU A 332 9.57 0.12 22.26
CA GLU A 332 8.34 0.45 21.52
C GLU A 332 8.29 1.94 21.20
N ILE A 333 8.24 2.30 19.92
CA ILE A 333 8.10 3.67 19.44
C ILE A 333 6.94 3.79 18.46
N GLU A 334 6.33 4.97 18.36
CA GLU A 334 5.19 5.15 17.46
C GLU A 334 5.61 5.39 16.01
N ARG A 335 6.73 6.09 15.78
CA ARG A 335 7.17 6.52 14.45
C ARG A 335 8.69 6.50 14.37
N ALA A 336 9.20 6.13 13.21
CA ALA A 336 10.60 6.27 12.83
C ALA A 336 10.71 6.59 11.34
N ASP A 337 11.81 7.20 10.93
CA ASP A 337 12.19 7.27 9.52
C ASP A 337 12.79 5.93 9.09
N PHE A 338 12.02 5.10 8.40
CA PHE A 338 12.49 3.81 7.88
C PHE A 338 13.67 3.95 6.91
N GLY A 339 13.81 5.09 6.23
CA GLY A 339 14.95 5.37 5.36
C GLY A 339 16.30 5.44 6.07
N VAL A 340 16.27 5.70 7.38
CA VAL A 340 17.43 5.74 8.25
C VAL A 340 17.47 4.47 9.10
N LEU A 341 16.37 4.16 9.78
CA LEU A 341 16.29 3.07 10.73
C LEU A 341 16.63 1.72 10.10
N PHE A 342 16.11 1.42 8.91
CA PHE A 342 16.28 0.09 8.32
C PHE A 342 17.74 -0.24 7.99
N ARG A 343 18.59 0.78 7.80
CA ARG A 343 20.03 0.59 7.56
C ARG A 343 20.73 -0.03 8.78
N GLU A 344 20.26 0.34 9.97
CA GLU A 344 20.82 -0.09 11.26
C GLU A 344 20.34 -1.48 11.70
N MET A 345 19.23 -1.97 11.14
CA MET A 345 18.59 -3.24 11.52
C MET A 345 19.21 -4.43 10.81
N ASP A 346 19.25 -5.60 11.44
CA ASP A 346 19.78 -6.84 10.88
C ASP A 346 18.69 -7.76 10.31
N ALA A 347 17.43 -7.60 10.72
CA ALA A 347 16.27 -8.34 10.22
C ALA A 347 14.97 -7.55 10.35
N PHE A 348 13.97 -7.88 9.54
CA PHE A 348 12.70 -7.17 9.45
C PHE A 348 11.50 -8.11 9.64
N ILE A 349 10.52 -7.67 10.43
CA ILE A 349 9.16 -8.22 10.47
C ILE A 349 8.22 -7.10 10.05
N VAL A 350 7.57 -7.25 8.90
CA VAL A 350 6.72 -6.21 8.30
C VAL A 350 5.33 -6.75 7.98
N HIS A 351 4.30 -5.90 8.06
CA HIS A 351 2.93 -6.31 7.69
C HIS A 351 2.81 -6.81 6.24
N GLY A 352 3.62 -6.27 5.33
CA GLY A 352 3.57 -6.56 3.90
C GLY A 352 3.10 -5.40 3.03
N GLY A 353 2.81 -4.22 3.58
CA GLY A 353 2.52 -3.05 2.76
C GLY A 353 3.72 -2.69 1.88
N LEU A 354 3.46 -2.53 0.59
CA LEU A 354 4.45 -2.32 -0.45
C LEU A 354 5.65 -1.44 -0.05
N GLY A 355 5.39 -0.20 0.37
CA GLY A 355 6.46 0.78 0.63
C GLY A 355 7.42 0.33 1.74
N THR A 356 6.89 -0.33 2.77
CA THR A 356 7.70 -0.87 3.86
C THR A 356 8.45 -2.12 3.41
N THR A 357 7.80 -3.01 2.66
CA THR A 357 8.43 -4.25 2.19
C THR A 357 9.55 -3.97 1.19
N VAL A 358 9.36 -3.07 0.23
CA VAL A 358 10.41 -2.70 -0.72
C VAL A 358 11.58 -2.02 0.00
N GLU A 359 11.31 -1.16 0.98
CA GLU A 359 12.38 -0.55 1.78
C GLU A 359 13.20 -1.61 2.54
N ALA A 360 12.54 -2.64 3.10
CA ALA A 360 13.22 -3.75 3.77
C ALA A 360 14.03 -4.62 2.78
N LEU A 361 13.44 -5.00 1.64
CA LEU A 361 14.11 -5.80 0.60
C LEU A 361 15.38 -5.13 0.07
N ARG A 362 15.37 -3.80 -0.07
CA ARG A 362 16.55 -3.01 -0.50
C ARG A 362 17.73 -3.11 0.47
N MET A 363 17.49 -3.46 1.74
CA MET A 363 18.57 -3.67 2.71
C MET A 363 19.29 -5.00 2.53
N LYS A 364 18.78 -5.91 1.68
CA LYS A 364 19.36 -7.24 1.41
C LYS A 364 19.59 -8.07 2.68
N LYS A 365 18.61 -8.02 3.58
CA LYS A 365 18.62 -8.70 4.88
C LYS A 365 17.33 -9.51 5.07
N PRO A 366 17.32 -10.49 5.98
CA PRO A 366 16.15 -11.33 6.24
C PRO A 366 14.89 -10.50 6.51
N THR A 367 13.81 -10.80 5.80
CA THR A 367 12.56 -10.06 5.82
C THR A 367 11.38 -11.04 5.92
N MET A 368 10.73 -11.05 7.07
CA MET A 368 9.47 -11.74 7.28
C MET A 368 8.30 -10.81 6.99
N VAL A 369 7.43 -11.23 6.08
CA VAL A 369 6.19 -10.54 5.78
C VAL A 369 5.04 -11.31 6.41
N THR A 370 4.27 -10.67 7.29
CA THR A 370 3.23 -11.37 8.07
C THR A 370 1.92 -11.55 7.32
N GLY A 371 1.65 -10.76 6.27
CA GLY A 371 0.48 -10.96 5.41
C GLY A 371 -0.87 -10.84 6.14
N ILE A 372 -1.02 -9.81 6.99
CA ILE A 372 -2.21 -9.67 7.87
C ILE A 372 -3.49 -9.52 7.06
N LEU A 373 -3.40 -8.86 5.89
CA LEU A 373 -4.49 -8.78 4.91
C LEU A 373 -4.18 -9.66 3.69
N LEU A 374 -5.21 -10.30 3.12
CA LEU A 374 -5.20 -11.02 1.83
C LEU A 374 -5.20 -10.07 0.61
N MET A 375 -4.57 -8.90 0.77
CA MET A 375 -4.25 -8.01 -0.33
C MET A 375 -2.87 -8.37 -0.91
N ASP A 376 -2.13 -7.37 -1.39
CA ASP A 376 -0.77 -7.54 -1.88
C ASP A 376 0.23 -8.01 -0.80
N GLN A 377 -0.12 -7.91 0.48
CA GLN A 377 0.80 -8.24 1.58
C GLN A 377 1.32 -9.67 1.51
N ARG A 378 0.46 -10.66 1.23
CA ARG A 378 0.90 -12.06 1.11
C ARG A 378 1.64 -12.34 -0.18
N PHE A 379 1.25 -11.68 -1.27
CA PHE A 379 2.03 -11.67 -2.50
C PHE A 379 3.47 -11.21 -2.23
N TRP A 380 3.65 -10.13 -1.46
CA TRP A 380 4.98 -9.68 -1.06
C TRP A 380 5.71 -10.67 -0.15
N GLY A 381 5.00 -11.41 0.68
CA GLY A 381 5.57 -12.52 1.45
C GLY A 381 6.05 -13.67 0.59
N LEU A 382 5.28 -14.05 -0.44
CA LEU A 382 5.70 -15.05 -1.41
C LEU A 382 6.93 -14.57 -2.19
N VAL A 383 6.94 -13.31 -2.64
CA VAL A 383 8.13 -12.69 -3.27
C VAL A 383 9.36 -12.77 -2.37
N CYS A 384 9.20 -12.53 -1.05
CA CYS A 384 10.31 -12.68 -0.10
C CYS A 384 10.77 -14.14 0.03
N HIS A 385 9.83 -15.09 0.05
CA HIS A 385 10.10 -16.51 0.12
C HIS A 385 10.84 -17.03 -1.11
N ASP A 386 10.34 -16.74 -2.31
CA ASP A 386 10.90 -17.19 -3.59
C ASP A 386 12.32 -16.64 -3.81
N LYS A 387 12.61 -15.46 -3.24
CA LYS A 387 13.96 -14.87 -3.22
C LYS A 387 14.87 -15.45 -2.13
N GLY A 388 14.37 -16.34 -1.28
CA GLY A 388 15.11 -16.94 -0.17
C GLY A 388 15.45 -15.96 0.96
N VAL A 389 14.76 -14.83 1.06
CA VAL A 389 15.02 -13.79 2.08
C VAL A 389 14.01 -13.81 3.22
N GLY A 390 12.94 -14.58 3.11
CA GLY A 390 11.89 -14.70 4.12
C GLY A 390 11.29 -16.10 4.22
N PRO A 391 10.56 -16.40 5.31
CA PRO A 391 9.77 -17.62 5.41
C PRO A 391 8.60 -17.57 4.42
N LYS A 392 8.00 -18.74 4.16
CA LYS A 392 6.75 -18.85 3.40
C LYS A 392 5.63 -18.09 4.17
N PRO A 393 4.82 -17.26 3.49
CA PRO A 393 3.75 -16.49 4.11
C PRO A 393 2.55 -17.32 4.57
#